data_AF-A0A3D3YY99-F1
#
_entry.id   AF-A0A3D3YY99-F1
#
_cell.length_a   1.000
_cell.length_b   1.000
_cell.length_c   1.000
_cell.angle_alpha   90.00
_cell.angle_beta   90.00
_cell.angle_gamma   90.00
#
_symmetry.space_group_name_H-M   'P 1'
#
loop_
_entity.id
_entity.type
_entity.pdbx_description
1 polymer ?
#
loop_
_entity_poly.entity_id
_entity_poly.type
_entity_poly.pdbx_seq_one_letter_code
_entity_poly.pdbx_strand_id
1 'polypeptide(L)'
;MPAGELIFANVLDLRQRAAEGDLADGLVYTIAPGARAFPFSVVRDWKAPTGYIAESVELLAPSGNVVHRIGPDARFLLGSMDVTRFDQLVEDATFEEIGGYIASFLLDGEVLGQTEFQVVLQAPAEKLPKEIEDGFRKSDVAWIGVEYEGKDVAIPAWFVYKNGRLYVLHSNEPSLEEQSIPGMPDASELIVITRRKYRDTSLDRMRASARILEGAEWDQAAALLADRRRDRHGPPADAIKRWKTSCSIAELTPLL
;
A
#
# COMPACT_ATOMS: atom_id res chain seq x y z
N MET A 1 -26.08 22.53 -23.35
CA MET A 1 -24.88 23.29 -22.92
C MET A 1 -24.19 22.44 -21.88
N PRO A 2 -22.85 22.37 -21.87
CA PRO A 2 -22.12 21.56 -20.90
C PRO A 2 -22.46 22.00 -19.47
N ALA A 3 -22.47 21.05 -18.53
CA ALA A 3 -22.81 21.32 -17.13
C ALA A 3 -21.83 22.28 -16.42
N GLY A 4 -20.62 22.47 -16.98
CA GLY A 4 -19.61 23.40 -16.51
C GLY A 4 -18.34 23.30 -17.35
N GLU A 5 -17.25 23.87 -16.84
CA GLU A 5 -15.90 23.83 -17.42
C GLU A 5 -14.89 23.46 -16.33
N LEU A 6 -14.06 22.47 -16.61
CA LEU A 6 -12.92 22.12 -15.77
C LEU A 6 -11.76 23.06 -16.10
N ILE A 7 -11.36 23.89 -15.14
CA ILE A 7 -10.31 24.90 -15.32
C ILE A 7 -8.93 24.31 -15.04
N PHE A 8 -8.85 23.48 -14.02
CA PHE A 8 -7.60 22.84 -13.59
C PHE A 8 -7.94 21.55 -12.84
N ALA A 9 -7.10 20.53 -13.00
CA ALA A 9 -7.14 19.35 -12.15
C ALA A 9 -5.80 18.63 -12.10
N ASN A 10 -5.53 17.95 -10.98
CA ASN A 10 -4.35 17.11 -10.82
C ASN A 10 -4.60 16.00 -9.77
N VAL A 11 -3.82 14.94 -9.83
CA VAL A 11 -3.82 13.81 -8.88
C VAL A 11 -2.42 13.66 -8.32
N LEU A 12 -2.26 13.89 -7.02
CA LEU A 12 -0.95 14.20 -6.43
C LEU A 12 -0.73 13.52 -5.09
N ASP A 13 0.35 12.74 -4.97
CA ASP A 13 0.88 12.29 -3.68
C ASP A 13 1.09 13.48 -2.75
N LEU A 14 0.72 13.32 -1.49
CA LEU A 14 0.76 14.42 -0.52
C LEU A 14 2.17 15.00 -0.32
N ARG A 15 3.21 14.17 -0.43
CA ARG A 15 4.61 14.60 -0.24
C ARG A 15 5.09 15.40 -1.43
N GLN A 16 4.75 14.94 -2.65
CA GLN A 16 5.06 15.69 -3.87
C GLN A 16 4.36 17.05 -3.86
N ARG A 17 3.05 17.07 -3.57
CA ARG A 17 2.27 18.29 -3.49
C ARG A 17 2.80 19.26 -2.42
N ALA A 18 3.21 18.75 -1.27
CA ALA A 18 3.80 19.58 -0.22
C ALA A 18 5.11 20.26 -0.66
N ALA A 19 5.88 19.63 -1.55
CA ALA A 19 7.15 20.16 -2.05
C ALA A 19 6.98 21.12 -3.24
N GLU A 20 6.07 20.79 -4.18
CA GLU A 20 6.00 21.41 -5.51
C GLU A 20 4.67 22.17 -5.76
N GLY A 21 3.69 22.00 -4.88
CA GLY A 21 2.35 22.56 -5.03
C GLY A 21 1.47 21.78 -6.02
N ASP A 22 0.41 22.44 -6.50
CA ASP A 22 -0.61 21.78 -7.32
C ASP A 22 -0.16 21.50 -8.77
N LEU A 23 0.91 22.15 -9.24
CA LEU A 23 1.44 22.01 -10.60
C LEU A 23 2.51 20.92 -10.75
N ALA A 24 2.67 20.06 -9.74
CA ALA A 24 3.61 18.96 -9.77
C ALA A 24 3.22 17.87 -10.79
N ASP A 25 4.14 16.95 -11.07
CA ASP A 25 4.09 15.99 -12.19
C ASP A 25 2.98 14.91 -12.12
N GLY A 26 2.07 14.97 -11.14
CA GLY A 26 0.94 14.05 -11.07
C GLY A 26 1.34 12.63 -10.69
N LEU A 27 2.05 12.43 -9.57
CA LEU A 27 2.51 11.11 -9.15
C LEU A 27 1.66 10.54 -8.01
N VAL A 28 1.38 9.24 -8.08
CA VAL A 28 0.79 8.45 -7.00
C VAL A 28 1.71 7.28 -6.70
N TYR A 29 2.12 7.14 -5.44
CA TYR A 29 3.04 6.07 -5.05
C TYR A 29 2.28 4.87 -4.50
N THR A 30 2.72 3.67 -4.82
CA THR A 30 2.28 2.43 -4.18
C THR A 30 3.48 1.56 -3.80
N ILE A 31 3.30 0.66 -2.83
CA ILE A 31 4.37 -0.22 -2.38
C ILE A 31 4.56 -1.46 -3.26
N ALA A 32 3.49 -1.88 -3.92
CA ALA A 32 3.41 -3.03 -4.81
C ALA A 32 2.13 -2.91 -5.65
N PRO A 33 2.06 -3.56 -6.83
CA PRO A 33 0.79 -3.74 -7.52
C PRO A 33 -0.23 -4.47 -6.61
N GLY A 34 -1.49 -4.03 -6.67
CA GLY A 34 -2.58 -4.53 -5.82
C GLY A 34 -2.54 -4.03 -4.36
N ALA A 35 -1.45 -3.36 -3.95
CA ALA A 35 -1.41 -2.71 -2.65
C ALA A 35 -2.14 -1.37 -2.70
N ARG A 36 -2.60 -0.93 -1.53
CA ARG A 36 -3.14 0.41 -1.33
C ARG A 36 -2.11 1.46 -1.75
N ALA A 37 -2.52 2.57 -2.34
CA ALA A 37 -1.60 3.67 -2.59
C ALA A 37 -1.15 4.34 -1.29
N PHE A 38 -0.09 5.14 -1.35
CA PHE A 38 0.11 6.19 -0.35
C PHE A 38 -0.98 7.24 -0.51
N PRO A 39 -1.38 7.94 0.57
CA PRO A 39 -2.39 8.98 0.47
C PRO A 39 -2.04 10.02 -0.59
N PHE A 40 -3.02 10.40 -1.38
CA PHE A 40 -2.90 11.39 -2.45
C PHE A 40 -4.14 12.27 -2.50
N SER A 41 -4.00 13.43 -3.13
CA SER A 41 -5.07 14.41 -3.28
C SER A 41 -5.51 14.48 -4.74
N VAL A 42 -6.82 14.54 -4.95
CA VAL A 42 -7.45 14.87 -6.23
C VAL A 42 -7.95 16.30 -6.15
N VAL A 43 -7.20 17.21 -6.76
CA VAL A 43 -7.51 18.64 -6.81
C VAL A 43 -8.19 18.98 -8.12
N ARG A 44 -9.18 19.86 -8.06
CA ARG A 44 -9.93 20.31 -9.25
C ARG A 44 -10.60 21.65 -9.02
N ASP A 45 -10.60 22.46 -10.07
CA ASP A 45 -11.17 23.79 -10.12
C ASP A 45 -12.23 23.87 -11.21
N TRP A 46 -13.44 24.26 -10.84
CA TRP A 46 -14.59 24.33 -11.74
C TRP A 46 -15.07 25.75 -11.96
N LYS A 47 -15.56 26.03 -13.17
CA LYS A 47 -16.53 27.11 -13.45
C LYS A 47 -17.82 26.49 -13.97
N ALA A 48 -18.90 26.64 -13.22
CA ALA A 48 -20.19 26.03 -13.53
C ALA A 48 -21.32 26.93 -13.02
N PRO A 49 -22.58 26.77 -13.48
CA PRO A 49 -23.71 27.51 -12.94
C PRO A 49 -23.81 27.41 -11.41
N THR A 50 -24.20 28.50 -10.75
CA THR A 50 -24.32 28.53 -9.29
C THR A 50 -25.39 27.56 -8.81
N GLY A 51 -25.07 26.73 -7.82
CA GLY A 51 -26.02 25.77 -7.23
C GLY A 51 -25.38 24.43 -6.89
N TYR A 52 -26.22 23.46 -6.53
CA TYR A 52 -25.79 22.09 -6.29
C TYR A 52 -25.81 21.28 -7.58
N ILE A 53 -24.69 20.64 -7.90
CA ILE A 53 -24.53 19.73 -9.04
C ILE A 53 -23.90 18.44 -8.54
N ALA A 54 -24.36 17.29 -9.06
CA ALA A 54 -23.73 16.01 -8.76
C ALA A 54 -22.34 15.97 -9.40
N GLU A 55 -21.30 15.74 -8.60
CA GLU A 55 -19.92 15.68 -9.06
C GLU A 55 -19.33 14.31 -8.75
N SER A 56 -18.59 13.77 -9.70
CA SER A 56 -17.82 12.55 -9.49
C SER A 56 -16.50 12.59 -10.23
N VAL A 57 -15.51 11.88 -9.69
CA VAL A 57 -14.23 11.63 -10.35
C VAL A 57 -14.04 10.13 -10.51
N GLU A 58 -13.58 9.71 -11.68
CA GLU A 58 -13.24 8.32 -11.97
C GLU A 58 -11.76 8.21 -12.31
N LEU A 59 -11.03 7.37 -11.56
CA LEU A 59 -9.65 7.01 -11.89
C LEU A 59 -9.66 5.77 -12.76
N LEU A 60 -9.04 5.85 -13.93
CA LEU A 60 -9.05 4.84 -14.98
C LEU A 60 -7.66 4.25 -15.16
N ALA A 61 -7.59 2.92 -15.12
CA ALA A 61 -6.39 2.16 -15.45
C ALA A 61 -6.02 2.25 -16.94
N PRO A 62 -4.78 1.91 -17.31
CA PRO A 62 -4.39 1.72 -18.71
C PRO A 62 -5.33 0.77 -19.48
N SER A 63 -5.89 -0.22 -18.78
CA SER A 63 -6.87 -1.17 -19.30
C SER A 63 -8.26 -0.56 -19.58
N GLY A 64 -8.51 0.70 -19.17
CA GLY A 64 -9.79 1.40 -19.29
C GLY A 64 -10.77 1.13 -18.16
N ASN A 65 -10.41 0.28 -17.19
CA ASN A 65 -11.24 -0.02 -16.03
C ASN A 65 -11.23 1.14 -15.03
N VAL A 66 -12.38 1.45 -14.43
CA VAL A 66 -12.46 2.37 -13.29
C VAL A 66 -11.92 1.65 -12.05
N VAL A 67 -10.78 2.09 -11.54
CA VAL A 67 -10.12 1.51 -10.36
C VAL A 67 -10.52 2.19 -9.06
N HIS A 68 -10.97 3.44 -9.12
CA HIS A 68 -11.44 4.18 -7.97
C HIS A 68 -12.44 5.25 -8.39
N ARG A 69 -13.44 5.52 -7.55
CA ARG A 69 -14.46 6.54 -7.79
C ARG A 69 -14.63 7.43 -6.56
N ILE A 70 -14.63 8.73 -6.79
CA ILE A 70 -15.03 9.75 -5.81
C ILE A 70 -16.45 10.20 -6.18
N GLY A 71 -17.38 10.15 -5.22
CA GLY A 71 -18.79 10.47 -5.45
C GLY A 71 -19.59 9.35 -6.16
N PRO A 72 -20.76 9.66 -6.75
CA PRO A 72 -21.28 11.01 -6.97
C PRO A 72 -21.76 11.69 -5.68
N ASP A 73 -21.33 12.94 -5.49
CA ASP A 73 -21.75 13.79 -4.37
C ASP A 73 -22.40 15.08 -4.88
N ALA A 74 -23.42 15.58 -4.19
CA ALA A 74 -23.96 16.91 -4.45
C ALA A 74 -22.97 17.98 -3.94
N ARG A 75 -22.31 18.68 -4.86
CA ARG A 75 -21.34 19.74 -4.56
C ARG A 75 -21.92 21.11 -4.88
N PHE A 76 -21.64 22.11 -4.05
CA PHE A 76 -22.08 23.48 -4.29
C PHE A 76 -21.04 24.24 -5.12
N LEU A 77 -21.48 24.84 -6.22
CA LEU A 77 -20.67 25.61 -7.17
C LEU A 77 -20.99 27.10 -7.02
N LEU A 78 -19.94 27.93 -7.00
CA LEU A 78 -20.03 29.38 -6.76
C LEU A 78 -20.67 30.12 -7.94
N GLY A 79 -20.41 29.69 -9.17
CA GLY A 79 -20.98 30.30 -10.37
C GLY A 79 -19.97 30.37 -11.52
N SER A 80 -20.46 30.69 -12.73
CA SER A 80 -19.60 30.71 -13.93
C SER A 80 -18.53 31.81 -13.93
N MET A 81 -18.68 32.81 -13.05
CA MET A 81 -17.72 33.91 -12.90
C MET A 81 -16.65 33.62 -11.85
N ASP A 82 -16.87 32.66 -10.96
CA ASP A 82 -16.01 32.34 -9.82
C ASP A 82 -15.47 30.91 -9.92
N VAL A 83 -14.24 30.69 -9.47
CA VAL A 83 -13.65 29.35 -9.45
C VAL A 83 -14.07 28.63 -8.18
N THR A 84 -14.70 27.46 -8.33
CA THR A 84 -14.99 26.56 -7.20
C THR A 84 -13.91 25.49 -7.13
N ARG A 85 -13.13 25.49 -6.05
CA ARG A 85 -12.05 24.54 -5.82
C ARG A 85 -12.50 23.39 -4.91
N PHE A 86 -12.19 22.16 -5.33
CA PHE A 86 -12.28 20.98 -4.48
C PHE A 86 -10.91 20.32 -4.35
N ASP A 87 -10.66 19.82 -3.14
CA ASP A 87 -9.45 19.11 -2.76
C ASP A 87 -9.88 17.89 -1.96
N GLN A 88 -9.78 16.72 -2.59
CA GLN A 88 -10.23 15.47 -2.01
C GLN A 88 -9.03 14.58 -1.68
N LEU A 89 -8.85 14.29 -0.39
CA LEU A 89 -7.91 13.26 0.06
C LEU A 89 -8.46 11.87 -0.26
N VAL A 90 -7.61 11.01 -0.81
CA VAL A 90 -7.85 9.58 -1.08
C VAL A 90 -6.82 8.77 -0.31
N GLU A 91 -7.28 7.80 0.47
CA GLU A 91 -6.42 7.00 1.37
C GLU A 91 -6.54 5.49 1.12
N ASP A 92 -7.49 5.05 0.30
CA ASP A 92 -7.94 3.66 0.19
C ASP A 92 -7.91 3.10 -1.24
N ALA A 93 -7.49 3.88 -2.24
CA ALA A 93 -7.37 3.39 -3.60
C ALA A 93 -6.27 2.33 -3.75
N THR A 94 -6.56 1.27 -4.50
CA THR A 94 -5.62 0.20 -4.89
C THR A 94 -5.39 0.23 -6.40
N PHE A 95 -4.16 -0.08 -6.82
CA PHE A 95 -3.77 -0.05 -8.23
C PHE A 95 -3.07 -1.36 -8.61
N GLU A 96 -3.68 -2.13 -9.51
CA GLU A 96 -3.15 -3.43 -9.99
C GLU A 96 -2.02 -3.26 -11.02
N GLU A 97 -1.93 -2.09 -11.64
CA GLU A 97 -0.97 -1.80 -12.71
C GLU A 97 -0.12 -0.58 -12.36
N ILE A 98 1.14 -0.54 -12.82
CA ILE A 98 2.02 0.63 -12.70
C ILE A 98 2.06 1.33 -14.05
N GLY A 99 2.19 2.66 -14.06
CA GLY A 99 2.27 3.46 -15.28
C GLY A 99 1.22 4.57 -15.34
N GLY A 100 0.80 4.93 -16.56
CA GLY A 100 -0.09 6.06 -16.81
C GLY A 100 -1.56 5.74 -16.60
N TYR A 101 -2.22 6.59 -15.82
CA TYR A 101 -3.65 6.53 -15.52
C TYR A 101 -4.32 7.83 -15.94
N ILE A 102 -5.65 7.79 -16.08
CA ILE A 102 -6.46 8.97 -16.40
C ILE A 102 -7.43 9.23 -15.24
N ALA A 103 -7.50 10.46 -14.77
CA ALA A 103 -8.62 10.90 -13.93
C ALA A 103 -9.64 11.64 -14.80
N SER A 104 -10.87 11.14 -14.83
CA SER A 104 -12.00 11.77 -15.52
C SER A 104 -12.87 12.52 -14.53
N PHE A 105 -13.20 13.77 -14.85
CA PHE A 105 -13.95 14.66 -13.99
C PHE A 105 -15.34 14.91 -14.57
N LEU A 106 -16.37 14.62 -13.79
CA LEU A 106 -17.75 14.64 -14.24
C LEU A 106 -18.61 15.59 -13.42
N LEU A 107 -19.50 16.32 -14.10
CA LEU A 107 -20.63 17.03 -13.51
C LEU A 107 -21.92 16.52 -14.14
N ASP A 108 -22.90 16.16 -13.31
CA ASP A 108 -24.18 15.59 -13.71
C ASP A 108 -24.06 14.38 -14.66
N GLY A 109 -23.00 13.59 -14.48
CA GLY A 109 -22.67 12.43 -15.31
C GLY A 109 -22.02 12.75 -16.66
N GLU A 110 -21.80 14.02 -17.01
CA GLU A 110 -21.07 14.43 -18.21
C GLU A 110 -19.58 14.55 -17.91
N VAL A 111 -18.72 13.89 -18.70
CA VAL A 111 -17.25 14.07 -18.61
C VAL A 111 -16.89 15.44 -19.19
N LEU A 112 -16.36 16.32 -18.35
CA LEU A 112 -16.02 17.70 -18.72
C LEU A 112 -14.51 17.94 -18.84
N GLY A 113 -13.69 17.00 -18.37
CA GLY A 113 -12.24 17.09 -18.52
C GLY A 113 -11.54 15.83 -18.01
N GLN A 114 -10.30 15.67 -18.43
CA GLN A 114 -9.43 14.57 -18.05
C GLN A 114 -8.03 15.10 -17.75
N THR A 115 -7.33 14.45 -16.83
CA THR A 115 -5.90 14.67 -16.60
C THR A 115 -5.18 13.33 -16.45
N GLU A 116 -3.94 13.28 -16.89
CA GLU A 116 -3.08 12.10 -16.74
C GLU A 116 -2.33 12.17 -15.41
N PHE A 117 -2.08 11.01 -14.81
CA PHE A 117 -1.19 10.87 -13.66
C PHE A 117 -0.43 9.55 -13.75
N GLN A 118 0.68 9.42 -13.03
CA GLN A 118 1.50 8.22 -13.02
C GLN A 118 1.41 7.51 -11.67
N VAL A 119 1.06 6.23 -11.71
CA VAL A 119 1.23 5.35 -10.55
C VAL A 119 2.63 4.74 -10.62
N VAL A 120 3.41 4.94 -9.57
CA VAL A 120 4.82 4.52 -9.49
C VAL A 120 5.09 3.70 -8.23
N LEU A 121 6.04 2.77 -8.33
CA LEU A 121 6.50 2.03 -7.16
C LEU A 121 7.37 2.91 -6.27
N GLN A 122 7.04 2.95 -4.98
CA GLN A 122 7.92 3.53 -3.97
C GLN A 122 9.16 2.66 -3.86
N ALA A 123 10.32 3.24 -4.20
CA ALA A 123 11.58 2.56 -3.98
C ALA A 123 11.78 2.29 -2.48
N PRO A 124 12.23 1.08 -2.11
CA PRO A 124 12.58 0.78 -0.73
C PRO A 124 13.69 1.71 -0.27
N ALA A 125 13.62 2.13 1.00
CA ALA A 125 14.70 2.91 1.59
C ALA A 125 16.01 2.12 1.54
N GLU A 126 17.11 2.76 1.14
CA GLU A 126 18.44 2.12 1.12
C GLU A 126 18.85 1.61 2.51
N LYS A 127 18.39 2.30 3.56
CA LYS A 127 18.57 1.93 4.97
C LYS A 127 17.30 2.24 5.74
N LEU A 128 16.90 1.30 6.58
CA LEU A 128 15.86 1.54 7.58
C LEU A 128 16.39 2.52 8.65
N PRO A 129 15.54 3.37 9.23
CA PRO A 129 15.85 4.14 10.42
C PRO A 129 16.40 3.22 11.50
N LYS A 130 17.42 3.71 12.21
CA LYS A 130 18.18 2.93 13.18
C LYS A 130 17.27 2.31 14.24
N GLU A 131 16.21 3.00 14.64
CA GLU A 131 15.29 2.49 15.67
C GLU A 131 14.50 1.28 15.19
N ILE A 132 14.03 1.32 13.95
CA ILE A 132 13.29 0.25 13.30
C ILE A 132 14.21 -0.94 13.03
N GLU A 133 15.40 -0.68 12.47
CA GLU A 133 16.39 -1.72 12.21
C GLU A 133 16.81 -2.43 13.51
N ASP A 134 17.03 -1.69 14.60
CA ASP A 134 17.31 -2.27 15.91
C ASP A 134 16.16 -3.12 16.42
N GLY A 135 14.91 -2.72 16.19
CA GLY A 135 13.72 -3.51 16.50
C GLY A 135 13.75 -4.88 15.81
N PHE A 136 14.05 -4.91 14.52
CA PHE A 136 14.16 -6.15 13.76
C PHE A 136 15.39 -6.99 14.11
N ARG A 137 16.53 -6.39 14.42
CA ARG A 137 17.75 -7.12 14.79
C ARG A 137 17.69 -7.72 16.19
N LYS A 138 16.93 -7.11 17.11
CA LYS A 138 16.86 -7.48 18.53
C LYS A 138 15.61 -8.29 18.89
N SER A 139 14.70 -8.49 17.95
CA SER A 139 13.49 -9.30 18.13
C SER A 139 13.52 -10.49 17.18
N ASP A 140 12.95 -11.61 17.65
CA ASP A 140 12.66 -12.77 16.79
C ASP A 140 11.15 -12.85 16.46
N VAL A 141 10.34 -11.93 16.99
CA VAL A 141 8.88 -11.89 16.80
C VAL A 141 8.42 -10.46 16.47
N ALA A 142 7.57 -10.33 15.47
CA ALA A 142 6.86 -9.11 15.10
C ALA A 142 5.37 -9.43 14.94
N TRP A 143 4.49 -8.43 15.03
CA TRP A 143 3.10 -8.64 14.66
C TRP A 143 2.96 -8.39 13.16
N ILE A 144 2.47 -9.40 12.45
CA ILE A 144 2.40 -9.39 10.99
C ILE A 144 0.99 -9.81 10.56
N GLY A 145 0.43 -9.10 9.59
CA GLY A 145 -0.87 -9.40 9.00
C GLY A 145 -1.32 -8.29 8.09
N VAL A 146 -2.62 -8.02 8.06
CA VAL A 146 -3.24 -7.00 7.18
C VAL A 146 -3.95 -5.93 7.99
N GLU A 147 -4.24 -4.80 7.35
CA GLU A 147 -5.23 -3.86 7.83
C GLU A 147 -6.59 -4.23 7.23
N TYR A 148 -7.61 -4.39 8.08
CA TYR A 148 -8.98 -4.66 7.65
C TYR A 148 -9.92 -3.69 8.37
N GLU A 149 -10.69 -2.92 7.61
CA GLU A 149 -11.60 -1.89 8.13
C GLU A 149 -10.94 -0.94 9.15
N GLY A 150 -9.72 -0.48 8.82
CA GLY A 150 -8.94 0.43 9.65
C GLY A 150 -8.36 -0.19 10.93
N LYS A 151 -8.41 -1.52 11.07
CA LYS A 151 -7.86 -2.25 12.22
C LYS A 151 -6.78 -3.22 11.78
N ASP A 152 -5.72 -3.30 12.59
CA ASP A 152 -4.67 -4.30 12.38
C ASP A 152 -5.17 -5.69 12.76
N VAL A 153 -5.27 -6.57 11.77
CA VAL A 153 -5.52 -8.01 11.93
C VAL A 153 -4.17 -8.71 11.77
N ALA A 154 -3.42 -8.77 12.86
CA ALA A 154 -2.05 -9.26 12.88
C ALA A 154 -1.82 -10.29 13.98
N ILE A 155 -0.95 -11.27 13.71
CA ILE A 155 -0.52 -12.28 14.69
C ILE A 155 0.94 -12.04 15.08
N PRO A 156 1.37 -12.44 16.30
CA PRO A 156 2.79 -12.57 16.58
C PRO A 156 3.38 -13.66 15.67
N ALA A 157 4.22 -13.25 14.74
CA ALA A 157 4.87 -14.11 13.77
C ALA A 157 6.39 -14.08 14.01
N TRP A 158 7.00 -15.25 13.98
CA TRP A 158 8.45 -15.34 13.92
C TRP A 158 8.94 -14.96 12.52
N PHE A 159 10.10 -14.31 12.49
CA PHE A 159 10.74 -13.84 11.28
C PHE A 159 12.26 -13.95 11.37
N VAL A 160 12.92 -13.86 10.22
CA VAL A 160 14.37 -13.61 10.14
C VAL A 160 14.60 -12.30 9.42
N TYR A 161 15.35 -11.40 10.06
CA TYR A 161 15.79 -10.15 9.41
C TYR A 161 17.17 -10.31 8.79
N LYS A 162 17.29 -9.93 7.52
CA LYS A 162 18.57 -9.93 6.79
C LYS A 162 18.53 -8.85 5.71
N ASN A 163 19.55 -7.99 5.70
CA ASN A 163 19.75 -6.96 4.66
C ASN A 163 18.51 -6.08 4.39
N GLY A 164 17.84 -5.60 5.44
CA GLY A 164 16.67 -4.74 5.28
C GLY A 164 15.36 -5.46 4.96
N ARG A 165 15.40 -6.79 4.76
CA ARG A 165 14.22 -7.62 4.47
C ARG A 165 13.88 -8.51 5.67
N LEU A 166 12.60 -8.83 5.80
CA LEU A 166 12.13 -9.88 6.70
C LEU A 166 11.76 -11.10 5.89
N TYR A 167 12.10 -12.28 6.38
CA TYR A 167 11.65 -13.55 5.84
C TYR A 167 10.69 -14.17 6.84
N VAL A 168 9.52 -14.60 6.38
CA VAL A 168 8.47 -15.17 7.22
C VAL A 168 7.97 -16.47 6.63
N LEU A 169 7.74 -17.46 7.49
CA LEU A 169 7.06 -18.69 7.11
C LEU A 169 5.55 -18.50 7.29
N HIS A 170 4.76 -19.04 6.38
CA HIS A 170 3.30 -19.08 6.48
C HIS A 170 2.82 -20.50 6.16
N SER A 171 1.98 -21.08 7.02
CA SER A 171 1.30 -22.34 6.72
C SER A 171 0.16 -22.10 5.73
N ASN A 172 0.18 -22.80 4.60
CA ASN A 172 -0.80 -22.64 3.51
C ASN A 172 -2.22 -23.05 3.94
N GLU A 173 -2.32 -23.91 4.95
CA GLU A 173 -3.57 -24.24 5.64
C GLU A 173 -3.43 -23.93 7.14
N PRO A 174 -4.52 -23.56 7.85
CA PRO A 174 -4.48 -23.34 9.29
C PRO A 174 -3.87 -24.52 10.04
N SER A 175 -2.83 -24.26 10.82
CA SER A 175 -2.05 -25.29 11.53
C SER A 175 -1.81 -24.89 12.98
N LEU A 176 -1.65 -25.90 13.84
CA LEU A 176 -1.17 -25.73 15.21
C LEU A 176 0.37 -25.78 15.31
N GLU A 177 1.04 -26.28 14.27
CA GLU A 177 2.50 -26.46 14.25
C GLU A 177 3.25 -25.26 13.67
N GLU A 178 2.61 -24.54 12.76
CA GLU A 178 3.21 -23.43 12.01
C GLU A 178 2.25 -22.22 11.98
N GLN A 179 2.83 -21.03 11.86
CA GLN A 179 2.09 -19.78 11.91
C GLN A 179 1.27 -19.54 10.62
N SER A 180 0.00 -19.17 10.77
CA SER A 180 -0.87 -18.76 9.66
C SER A 180 -1.06 -17.25 9.69
N ILE A 181 -0.25 -16.55 8.90
CA ILE A 181 -0.26 -15.08 8.82
C ILE A 181 -1.53 -14.62 8.07
N PRO A 182 -2.35 -13.70 8.64
CA PRO A 182 -3.50 -13.12 7.96
C PRO A 182 -3.11 -12.43 6.66
N GLY A 183 -3.91 -12.62 5.60
CA GLY A 183 -3.72 -12.06 4.27
C GLY A 183 -2.74 -12.82 3.38
N MET A 184 -1.87 -13.65 3.95
CA MET A 184 -0.99 -14.51 3.16
C MET A 184 -1.75 -15.74 2.63
N PRO A 185 -1.40 -16.25 1.42
CA PRO A 185 -0.31 -15.79 0.55
C PRO A 185 -0.69 -14.65 -0.42
N ASP A 186 -1.94 -14.20 -0.43
CA ASP A 186 -2.49 -13.38 -1.51
C ASP A 186 -2.19 -11.88 -1.39
N ALA A 187 -1.98 -11.38 -0.17
CA ALA A 187 -1.75 -9.97 0.07
C ALA A 187 -0.37 -9.53 -0.46
N SER A 188 -0.36 -8.50 -1.32
CA SER A 188 0.88 -7.84 -1.79
C SER A 188 1.42 -6.83 -0.76
N GLU A 189 0.64 -6.52 0.26
CA GLU A 189 0.97 -5.67 1.39
C GLU A 189 0.68 -6.38 2.70
N LEU A 190 1.62 -6.29 3.64
CA LEU A 190 1.38 -6.62 5.04
C LEU A 190 1.71 -5.43 5.95
N ILE A 191 1.01 -5.35 7.07
CA ILE A 191 1.40 -4.52 8.20
C ILE A 191 2.43 -5.28 9.02
N VAL A 192 3.52 -4.60 9.36
CA VAL A 192 4.56 -5.11 10.25
C VAL A 192 4.66 -4.18 11.45
N ILE A 193 4.48 -4.74 12.65
CA ILE A 193 4.61 -4.03 13.91
C ILE A 193 5.76 -4.64 14.69
N THR A 194 6.80 -3.84 14.92
CA THR A 194 7.98 -4.26 15.68
C THR A 194 8.08 -3.50 16.99
N ARG A 195 8.74 -4.14 17.97
CA ARG A 195 9.00 -3.50 19.26
C ARG A 195 10.18 -2.54 19.12
N ARG A 196 10.01 -1.33 19.61
CA ARG A 196 11.10 -0.40 19.88
C ARG A 196 11.54 -0.54 21.34
N LYS A 197 12.82 -0.80 21.56
CA LYS A 197 13.42 -0.93 22.90
C LYS A 197 14.55 0.08 23.08
N TYR A 198 14.18 1.29 23.47
CA TYR A 198 15.11 2.32 23.97
C TYR A 198 14.73 2.69 25.40
N ARG A 199 14.92 3.95 25.82
CA ARG A 199 14.54 4.43 27.15
C ARG A 199 13.08 4.15 27.48
N ASP A 200 12.21 4.30 26.47
CA ASP A 200 10.80 3.93 26.53
C ASP A 200 10.54 2.72 25.62
N THR A 201 9.65 1.82 26.07
CA THR A 201 9.14 0.74 25.21
C THR A 201 7.98 1.28 24.40
N SER A 202 8.10 1.26 23.08
CA SER A 202 7.03 1.61 22.15
C SER A 202 6.93 0.57 21.03
N LEU A 203 5.94 0.75 20.16
CA LEU A 203 5.78 -0.04 18.94
C LEU A 203 6.01 0.85 17.73
N ASP A 204 6.58 0.28 16.68
CA ASP A 204 6.69 0.87 15.36
C ASP A 204 5.83 0.06 14.40
N ARG A 205 4.87 0.73 13.75
CA ARG A 205 3.99 0.17 12.74
C ARG A 205 4.40 0.68 11.37
N MET A 206 4.55 -0.21 10.40
CA MET A 206 4.85 0.15 9.02
C MET A 206 4.17 -0.81 8.03
N ARG A 207 4.05 -0.36 6.80
CA ARG A 207 3.61 -1.19 5.67
C ARG A 207 4.84 -1.89 5.08
N ALA A 208 4.67 -3.10 4.60
CA ALA A 208 5.72 -3.84 3.92
C ALA A 208 5.16 -4.52 2.67
N SER A 209 5.88 -4.43 1.55
CA SER A 209 5.50 -5.22 0.39
C SER A 209 5.83 -6.68 0.64
N ALA A 210 4.94 -7.57 0.24
CA ALA A 210 5.07 -9.00 0.45
C ALA A 210 5.22 -9.71 -0.89
N ARG A 211 6.22 -10.59 -0.98
CA ARG A 211 6.47 -11.42 -2.17
C ARG A 211 6.70 -12.86 -1.74
N ILE A 212 5.91 -13.77 -2.29
CA ILE A 212 6.13 -15.21 -2.12
C ILE A 212 7.42 -15.62 -2.84
N LEU A 213 8.27 -16.35 -2.15
CA LEU A 213 9.52 -16.86 -2.69
C LEU A 213 9.31 -18.24 -3.31
N GLU A 214 10.01 -18.48 -4.41
CA GLU A 214 9.97 -19.75 -5.14
C GLU A 214 11.38 -20.26 -5.45
N GLY A 215 11.48 -21.54 -5.82
CA GLY A 215 12.72 -22.15 -6.29
C GLY A 215 13.92 -21.92 -5.36
N ALA A 216 15.02 -21.41 -5.93
CA ALA A 216 16.26 -21.20 -5.20
C ALA A 216 16.17 -20.13 -4.10
N GLU A 217 15.34 -19.09 -4.28
CA GLU A 217 15.13 -18.07 -3.26
C GLU A 217 14.41 -18.67 -2.05
N TRP A 218 13.43 -19.53 -2.29
CA TRP A 218 12.74 -20.27 -1.24
C TRP A 218 13.71 -21.15 -0.46
N ASP A 219 14.55 -21.95 -1.13
CA ASP A 219 15.49 -22.85 -0.46
C ASP A 219 16.51 -22.08 0.41
N GLN A 220 16.96 -20.90 -0.03
CA GLN A 220 17.86 -20.03 0.74
C GLN A 220 17.17 -19.44 1.96
N ALA A 221 15.95 -18.91 1.81
CA ALA A 221 15.20 -18.36 2.92
C ALA A 221 14.81 -19.45 3.94
N ALA A 222 14.42 -20.64 3.47
CA ALA A 222 14.12 -21.78 4.32
C ALA A 222 15.33 -22.20 5.17
N ALA A 223 16.54 -22.19 4.60
CA ALA A 223 17.76 -22.47 5.36
C ALA A 223 18.01 -21.44 6.48
N LEU A 224 17.84 -20.14 6.18
CA LEU A 224 17.98 -19.05 7.15
C LEU A 224 16.96 -19.15 8.28
N LEU A 225 15.69 -19.38 7.90
CA LEU A 225 14.58 -19.58 8.80
C LEU A 225 14.89 -20.79 9.70
N ALA A 226 15.12 -21.96 9.11
CA ALA A 226 15.37 -23.17 9.87
C ALA A 226 16.47 -22.95 10.90
N ASP A 227 17.63 -22.42 10.50
CA ASP A 227 18.77 -22.14 11.38
C ASP A 227 18.41 -21.27 12.60
N ARG A 228 17.61 -20.21 12.39
CA ARG A 228 17.22 -19.24 13.43
C ARG A 228 16.04 -19.68 14.30
N ARG A 229 15.35 -20.76 13.93
CA ARG A 229 14.20 -21.27 14.69
C ARG A 229 14.64 -21.91 16.00
N ARG A 230 14.36 -21.24 17.13
CA ARG A 230 14.80 -21.67 18.48
C ARG A 230 14.04 -22.88 19.03
N ASP A 231 12.79 -23.06 18.64
CA ASP A 231 11.90 -24.15 19.06
C ASP A 231 11.93 -25.36 18.11
N ARG A 232 12.87 -25.40 17.16
CA ARG A 232 12.94 -26.46 16.15
C ARG A 232 13.22 -27.82 16.78
N HIS A 233 12.34 -28.78 16.52
CA HIS A 233 12.57 -30.19 16.82
C HIS A 233 13.35 -30.87 15.69
N GLY A 234 14.58 -31.30 15.98
CA GLY A 234 15.42 -32.04 15.05
C GLY A 234 16.31 -31.20 14.12
N PRO A 235 16.99 -31.84 13.15
CA PRO A 235 17.85 -31.19 12.17
C PRO A 235 17.10 -30.14 11.32
N PRO A 236 17.79 -29.06 10.87
CA PRO A 236 17.19 -28.06 9.97
C PRO A 236 16.56 -28.66 8.71
N ALA A 237 17.21 -29.67 8.12
CA ALA A 237 16.77 -30.31 6.88
C ALA A 237 15.37 -30.95 6.99
N ASP A 238 15.02 -31.49 8.16
CA ASP A 238 13.71 -32.13 8.37
C ASP A 238 12.58 -31.10 8.41
N ALA A 239 12.83 -29.95 9.05
CA ALA A 239 11.88 -28.83 9.05
C ALA A 239 11.65 -28.29 7.63
N ILE A 240 12.74 -28.03 6.89
CA ILE A 240 12.69 -27.55 5.51
C ILE A 240 11.90 -28.53 4.62
N LYS A 241 12.13 -29.84 4.78
CA LYS A 241 11.40 -30.86 4.03
C LYS A 241 9.89 -30.80 4.30
N ARG A 242 9.47 -30.59 5.55
CA ARG A 242 8.04 -30.41 5.89
C ARG A 242 7.49 -29.13 5.27
N TRP A 243 8.17 -28.00 5.45
CA TRP A 243 7.72 -26.71 4.93
C TRP A 243 7.50 -26.70 3.42
N LYS A 244 8.34 -27.42 2.67
CA LYS A 244 8.19 -27.51 1.20
C LYS A 244 6.85 -28.11 0.75
N THR A 245 6.15 -28.82 1.63
CA THR A 245 4.85 -29.46 1.33
C THR A 245 3.64 -28.66 1.78
N SER A 246 3.79 -27.83 2.82
CA SER A 246 2.65 -27.23 3.52
C SER A 246 2.78 -25.74 3.81
N CYS A 247 3.93 -25.13 3.49
CA CYS A 247 4.23 -23.75 3.84
C CYS A 247 4.73 -22.96 2.63
N SER A 248 4.46 -21.66 2.68
CA SER A 248 5.06 -20.65 1.81
C SER A 248 6.00 -19.78 2.62
N ILE A 249 7.00 -19.19 1.95
CA ILE A 249 7.88 -18.20 2.56
C ILE A 249 7.67 -16.88 1.83
N ALA A 250 7.40 -15.82 2.59
CA ALA A 250 7.40 -14.46 2.05
C ALA A 250 8.68 -13.71 2.41
N GLU A 251 9.17 -12.93 1.46
CA GLU A 251 10.07 -11.81 1.69
C GLU A 251 9.23 -10.54 1.87
N LEU A 252 9.43 -9.85 2.99
CA LEU A 252 8.78 -8.60 3.33
C LEU A 252 9.78 -7.44 3.24
N THR A 253 9.33 -6.35 2.64
CA THR A 253 10.14 -5.14 2.42
C THR A 253 9.49 -3.96 3.10
N PRO A 254 9.97 -3.55 4.28
CA PRO A 254 9.40 -2.42 4.98
C PRO A 254 9.55 -1.13 4.17
N LEU A 255 8.47 -0.38 4.08
CA LEU A 255 8.38 0.91 3.42
C LEU A 255 7.89 1.95 4.42
N LEU A 256 8.49 3.13 4.37
CA LEU A 256 8.33 4.22 5.34
C LEU A 256 7.84 5.47 4.66
#